data_AF-A0A846XGC7-F1
#
_entry.id   AF-A0A846XGC7-F1
#
_cell.length_a   1.000
_cell.length_b   1.000
_cell.length_c   1.000
_cell.angle_alpha   90.00
_cell.angle_beta   90.00
_cell.angle_gamma   90.00
#
_symmetry.space_group_name_H-M   'P 1'
#
loop_
_entity.id
_entity.type
_entity.pdbx_description
1 polymer ?
#
loop_
_entity_poly.entity_id
_entity_poly.type
_entity_poly.pdbx_seq_one_letter_code
_entity_poly.pdbx_strand_id
1 'polypeptide(L)' 'MIDKPEYRSLSFDALANRARKAGYRLIRERHAPPNWALLDAVDGEYLHTAPTLEEIARHLDD' A
#
# COMPACT_ATOMS: atom_id res chain seq x y z
N MET A 1 -10.60 -3.28 19.70
CA MET A 1 -9.56 -2.46 19.05
C MET A 1 -8.47 -3.43 18.61
N ILE A 2 -8.48 -3.87 17.36
CA ILE A 2 -7.46 -4.82 16.89
C ILE A 2 -6.25 -4.01 16.44
N ASP A 3 -5.30 -3.81 17.34
CA ASP A 3 -3.91 -3.63 16.95
C ASP A 3 -3.48 -4.99 16.39
N LYS A 4 -3.67 -5.20 15.07
CA LYS A 4 -3.17 -6.39 14.36
C LYS A 4 -1.64 -6.20 14.31
N PRO A 5 -0.83 -6.90 15.14
CA PRO A 5 0.62 -6.67 15.19
C PRO A 5 1.32 -7.01 13.86
N GLU A 6 0.60 -7.71 12.99
CA GLU A 6 0.99 -8.07 11.63
C GLU A 6 1.12 -6.86 10.67
N TYR A 7 0.65 -5.66 11.04
CA TYR A 7 0.87 -4.43 10.25
C TYR A 7 2.20 -3.73 10.57
N ARG A 8 2.66 -3.80 11.82
CA ARG A 8 3.94 -3.20 12.28
C ARG A 8 5.19 -3.82 11.65
N SER A 9 5.04 -4.96 10.99
CA SER A 9 6.13 -5.68 10.30
C SER A 9 5.83 -5.94 8.82
N LEU A 10 4.87 -5.21 8.22
CA LEU A 10 4.58 -5.35 6.79
C LEU A 10 5.80 -4.93 5.96
N SER A 11 6.44 -5.94 5.38
CA SER A 11 7.46 -5.71 4.37
C SER A 11 6.80 -5.17 3.10
N PHE A 12 7.42 -4.17 2.48
CA PHE A 12 7.00 -3.63 1.19
C PHE A 12 6.72 -4.74 0.18
N ASP A 13 7.56 -5.78 0.14
CA ASP A 13 7.41 -6.92 -0.77
C ASP A 13 6.10 -7.70 -0.55
N ALA A 14 5.73 -7.96 0.71
CA ALA A 14 4.50 -8.65 1.05
C ALA A 14 3.27 -7.81 0.66
N LEU A 15 3.31 -6.50 0.89
CA LEU A 15 2.22 -5.61 0.52
C LEU A 15 2.11 -5.41 -0.99
N ALA A 16 3.25 -5.25 -1.67
CA ALA A 16 3.31 -5.16 -3.13
C ALA A 16 2.77 -6.45 -3.78
N ASN A 17 3.08 -7.62 -3.22
CA ASN A 17 2.54 -8.89 -3.72
C ASN A 17 1.03 -9.01 -3.50
N ARG A 18 0.50 -8.53 -2.36
CA ARG A 18 -0.96 -8.47 -2.13
C ARG A 18 -1.64 -7.51 -3.08
N ALA A 19 -1.13 -6.28 -3.18
CA ALA A 19 -1.58 -5.29 -4.15
C ALA A 19 -1.64 -5.90 -5.55
N ARG A 20 -0.56 -6.56 -5.98
CA ARG A 20 -0.48 -7.18 -7.32
C ARG A 20 -1.48 -8.31 -7.53
N LYS A 21 -1.82 -9.08 -6.50
CA LYS A 21 -2.87 -10.11 -6.56
C LYS A 21 -4.27 -9.51 -6.69
N ALA A 22 -4.49 -8.33 -6.11
CA ALA A 22 -5.75 -7.60 -6.20
C ALA A 22 -5.86 -6.73 -7.47
N GLY A 23 -4.82 -6.69 -8.31
CA GLY A 23 -4.82 -5.85 -9.52
C GLY A 23 -4.31 -4.43 -9.27
N TYR A 24 -3.50 -4.22 -8.24
CA TYR A 24 -2.91 -2.94 -7.88
C TYR A 24 -1.38 -2.98 -7.90
N ARG A 25 -0.75 -1.82 -8.01
CA ARG A 25 0.70 -1.61 -7.98
C ARG A 25 1.06 -0.64 -6.86
N LEU A 26 1.87 -1.11 -5.93
CA LEU A 26 2.40 -0.28 -4.85
C LEU A 26 3.69 0.42 -5.31
N ILE A 27 3.73 1.74 -5.21
CA ILE A 27 4.95 2.54 -5.44
C ILE A 27 5.28 3.39 -4.22
N ARG A 28 6.57 3.73 -4.10
CA ARG A 28 7.06 4.70 -3.12
C ARG A 28 7.33 6.01 -3.83
N GLU A 29 6.58 7.04 -3.50
CA GLU A 29 6.86 8.39 -3.99
C GLU A 29 8.10 8.95 -3.28
N ARG A 30 8.96 9.59 -4.07
CA ARG A 30 10.19 10.23 -3.57
C ARG A 30 9.98 11.69 -3.18
N HIS A 31 8.77 12.22 -3.33
CA HIS A 31 8.42 13.56 -2.86
C HIS A 31 8.40 13.57 -1.34
N ALA A 32 8.93 14.63 -0.72
CA ALA A 32 8.93 14.78 0.73
C ALA A 32 7.61 15.44 1.18
N PRO A 33 6.90 14.90 2.18
CA PRO A 33 7.20 13.69 2.94
C PRO A 33 7.02 12.40 2.11
N PRO A 34 7.87 11.37 2.31
CA PRO A 34 7.82 10.13 1.54
C PRO A 34 6.45 9.46 1.71
N ASN A 35 5.68 9.46 0.62
CA ASN A 35 4.36 8.85 0.59
C ASN A 35 4.41 7.53 -0.19
N TRP A 36 3.52 6.62 0.18
CA TRP A 36 3.21 5.41 -0.55
C TRP A 36 1.99 5.67 -1.40
N ALA A 37 2.01 5.20 -2.64
CA ALA A 37 0.89 5.29 -3.54
C ALA A 37 0.51 3.90 -4.03
N LEU A 38 -0.78 3.59 -3.95
CA LEU A 38 -1.42 2.45 -4.56
C LEU A 38 -1.99 2.91 -5.90
N LEU A 39 -1.53 2.28 -6.98
CA LEU A 39 -2.00 2.55 -8.32
C LEU A 39 -2.78 1.36 -8.82
N ASP A 40 -3.73 1.61 -9.70
CA ASP A 40 -4.37 0.55 -10.46
C ASP A 40 -3.34 -0.14 -11.38
N ALA A 41 -3.35 -1.47 -11.46
CA ALA A 41 -2.40 -2.19 -12.32
C ALA A 41 -2.81 -2.20 -13.80
N VAL A 42 -4.06 -1.89 -14.11
CA VAL A 42 -4.62 -1.83 -15.47
C VAL A 42 -4.34 -0.47 -16.08
N ASP A 43 -4.78 0.60 -15.42
CA ASP A 43 -4.70 1.96 -15.96
C ASP A 43 -3.55 2.80 -15.35
N GLY A 44 -2.95 2.34 -14.25
CA GLY A 44 -1.89 3.09 -13.58
C GLY A 44 -2.41 4.36 -12.90
N GLU A 45 -3.70 4.41 -12.58
CA GLU A 45 -4.31 5.55 -11.89
C GLU A 45 -3.98 5.52 -10.39
N TYR A 46 -3.77 6.68 -9.78
CA TYR A 46 -3.56 6.80 -8.33
C TYR A 46 -4.86 6.56 -7.59
N LEU A 47 -5.02 5.37 -7.02
CA LEU A 47 -6.20 5.00 -6.25
C LEU A 47 -6.12 5.51 -4.82
N HIS A 48 -4.95 5.39 -4.20
CA HIS A 48 -4.78 5.78 -2.81
C HIS A 48 -3.34 6.21 -2.50
N THR A 49 -3.17 7.28 -1.73
CA THR A 49 -1.85 7.72 -1.25
C THR A 49 -1.87 7.82 0.26
N ALA A 50 -0.83 7.30 0.91
CA ALA A 50 -0.71 7.31 2.36
C ALA A 50 0.75 7.44 2.82
N PRO A 51 1.02 8.09 3.95
CA PRO A 51 2.37 8.27 4.47
C PRO A 51 3.01 6.97 4.98
N THR A 52 2.22 5.92 5.26
CA THR A 52 2.72 4.63 5.78
C THR A 52 2.16 3.43 5.02
N LEU A 53 2.93 2.32 5.01
CA LEU A 53 2.47 1.05 4.42
C LEU A 53 1.25 0.49 5.16
N GLU A 54 1.11 0.78 6.45
CA GLU A 54 0.03 0.27 7.29
C GLU A 54 -1.33 0.79 6.83
N GLU A 55 -1.40 2.06 6.42
CA GLU A 55 -2.62 2.65 5.87
C GLU A 55 -2.97 2.07 4.50
N ILE A 56 -1.99 1.90 3.61
CA ILE A 56 -2.21 1.23 2.33
C ILE A 56 -2.72 -0.20 2.53
N ALA A 57 -2.13 -0.91 3.48
CA ALA A 57 -2.51 -2.28 3.79
C ALA A 57 -3.89 -2.37 4.44
N ARG A 58 -4.31 -1.36 5.21
CA ARG A 58 -5.68 -1.28 5.72
C ARG A 58 -6.67 -1.09 4.58
N HIS A 59 -6.33 -0.24 3.60
CA HIS A 59 -7.17 -0.02 2.43
C HIS A 59 -7.30 -1.25 1.52
N LEU A 60 -6.26 -2.09 1.45
CA LEU A 60 -6.27 -3.34 0.69
C LEU A 60 -7.03 -4.50 1.37
N ASP A 61 -7.35 -4.38 2.66
CA ASP A 61 -8.03 -5.42 3.45
C ASP A 61 -9.52 -5.10 3.67
N ASP A 62 -9.98 -3.91 3.26
CA ASP A 62 -11.39 -3.46 3.24
C ASP A 62 -12.09 -3.93 1.95
#